data_AF-A0AAW8E7U5-F1
#
_entry.id   AF-A0AAW8E7U5-F1
#
_cell.length_a   1.000
_cell.length_b   1.000
_cell.length_c   1.000
_cell.angle_alpha   90.00
_cell.angle_beta   90.00
_cell.angle_gamma   90.00
#
_symmetry.space_group_name_H-M   'P 1'
#
loop_
_entity.id
_entity.type
_entity.pdbx_description
1 polymer ?
#
loop_
_entity_poly.entity_id
_entity_poly.type
_entity_poly.pdbx_seq_one_letter_code
_entity_poly.pdbx_strand_id
1 'polypeptide(L)'
;MAEPLFGVSELQPQILETYAHLWQFETWLRRMVYVQLRALDGDAWESKIRAGAAARPKDNDKRMTHMPTPEDDVLSFIQLSELRRVVSEHWKLFEAYLPPQSLWEAKLDEVYAIRNRVAHFRSLHRDDLPRLKQFLRDLDAGFWRFCTAYNDPRPVLPQSDDPVVKHFLALDLFAWTEVADKTWARIGHADPNERFAVTVEVLSMPWATWSVPVAGQQGFLYDVTIYARGQSHLNYPEILRSTRSLHQHIVHICLDGGAKLLRFTVPVCLGEAKVTEIIEAFDDAARNNLRPGLDVRPDGAVQAYADTLPEYVLGPQNPLSFLTPGMPCAFFQGAARTSETALFPQAGRL
;
A
#
# COMPACT_ATOMS: atom_id res chain seq x y z
N MET A 1 -9.59 42.31 -11.03
CA MET A 1 -9.89 40.99 -11.62
C MET A 1 -8.83 40.05 -11.11
N ALA A 2 -9.20 38.91 -10.53
CA ALA A 2 -8.21 37.93 -10.09
C ALA A 2 -7.49 37.37 -11.32
N GLU A 3 -6.16 37.25 -11.26
CA GLU A 3 -5.41 36.59 -12.33
C GLU A 3 -5.90 35.15 -12.47
N PRO A 4 -6.06 34.64 -13.71
CA PRO A 4 -6.47 33.27 -13.93
C PRO A 4 -5.42 32.30 -13.39
N LEU A 5 -5.88 31.30 -12.63
CA LEU A 5 -5.02 30.22 -12.14
C LEU A 5 -4.43 29.50 -13.37
N PHE A 6 -3.10 29.41 -13.46
CA PHE A 6 -2.35 28.86 -14.60
C PHE A 6 -2.46 29.62 -15.93
N GLY A 7 -2.93 30.87 -15.93
CA GLY A 7 -2.99 31.67 -17.16
C GLY A 7 -4.10 31.27 -18.14
N VAL A 8 -5.00 30.36 -17.75
CA VAL A 8 -6.11 29.87 -18.58
C VAL A 8 -7.43 30.46 -18.07
N SER A 9 -7.98 31.42 -18.82
CA SER A 9 -9.16 32.19 -18.40
C SER A 9 -10.47 31.40 -18.39
N GLU A 10 -10.54 30.38 -19.22
CA GLU A 10 -11.70 29.52 -19.46
C GLU A 10 -11.82 28.40 -18.41
N LEU A 11 -10.73 28.14 -17.68
CA LEU A 11 -10.65 27.07 -16.69
C LEU A 11 -11.08 27.58 -15.32
N GLN A 12 -12.28 27.21 -14.92
CA GLN A 12 -12.78 27.53 -13.58
C GLN A 12 -11.96 26.76 -12.52
N PRO A 13 -11.46 27.42 -11.45
CA PRO A 13 -10.67 26.75 -10.40
C PRO A 13 -11.37 25.54 -9.77
N GLN A 14 -12.70 25.57 -9.69
CA GLN A 14 -13.51 24.46 -9.18
C GLN A 14 -13.36 23.17 -10.02
N ILE A 15 -13.09 23.28 -11.33
CA ILE A 15 -12.87 22.13 -12.20
C ILE A 15 -11.58 21.41 -11.81
N LEU A 16 -10.51 22.17 -11.56
CA LEU A 16 -9.22 21.62 -11.13
C LEU A 16 -9.32 20.96 -9.75
N GLU A 17 -10.01 21.61 -8.82
CA GLU A 17 -10.23 21.04 -7.49
C GLU A 17 -11.07 19.77 -7.55
N THR A 18 -12.11 19.74 -8.39
CA THR A 18 -12.93 18.54 -8.62
C THR A 18 -12.09 17.42 -9.23
N TYR A 19 -11.27 17.73 -10.24
CA TYR A 19 -10.35 16.77 -10.85
C TYR A 19 -9.38 16.18 -9.83
N ALA A 20 -8.75 17.01 -9.00
CA ALA A 20 -7.81 16.57 -7.98
C ALA A 20 -8.47 15.62 -6.95
N HIS A 21 -9.68 15.93 -6.51
CA HIS A 21 -10.44 15.07 -5.60
C HIS A 21 -10.87 13.75 -6.25
N LEU A 22 -11.29 13.76 -7.51
CA LEU A 22 -11.59 12.54 -8.27
C LEU A 22 -10.35 11.67 -8.46
N TRP A 23 -9.21 12.29 -8.80
CA TRP A 23 -7.93 11.61 -8.92
C TRP A 23 -7.53 10.93 -7.61
N GLN A 24 -7.62 11.66 -6.50
CA GLN A 24 -7.34 11.14 -5.17
C GLN A 24 -8.26 9.96 -4.82
N PHE A 25 -9.57 10.10 -5.05
CA PHE A 25 -10.54 9.04 -4.83
C PHE A 25 -10.21 7.78 -5.64
N GLU A 26 -10.06 7.90 -6.96
CA GLU A 26 -9.77 6.76 -7.84
C GLU A 26 -8.45 6.08 -7.46
N THR A 27 -7.41 6.85 -7.15
CA THR A 27 -6.09 6.32 -6.74
C THR A 27 -6.22 5.47 -5.47
N TRP A 28 -6.89 5.99 -4.45
CA TRP A 28 -7.05 5.27 -3.19
C TRP A 28 -7.98 4.06 -3.33
N LEU A 29 -9.06 4.17 -4.11
CA LEU A 29 -9.95 3.05 -4.39
C LEU A 29 -9.21 1.92 -5.12
N ARG A 30 -8.35 2.23 -6.10
CA ARG A 30 -7.50 1.24 -6.78
C ARG A 30 -6.61 0.49 -5.80
N ARG A 31 -5.92 1.20 -4.91
CA ARG A 31 -5.06 0.59 -3.89
C ARG A 31 -5.82 -0.32 -2.93
N MET A 32 -7.01 0.10 -2.49
CA MET A 32 -7.86 -0.74 -1.65
C MET A 32 -8.28 -2.00 -2.39
N VAL A 33 -8.81 -1.88 -3.61
CA VAL A 33 -9.19 -3.01 -4.45
C VAL A 33 -8.02 -3.96 -4.67
N TYR A 34 -6.86 -3.43 -5.02
CA TYR A 34 -5.64 -4.20 -5.21
C TYR A 34 -5.30 -5.06 -4.00
N VAL A 35 -5.14 -4.45 -2.82
CA VAL A 35 -4.78 -5.18 -1.58
C VAL A 35 -5.81 -6.25 -1.25
N GLN A 36 -7.10 -5.92 -1.34
CA GLN A 36 -8.17 -6.86 -1.00
C GLN A 36 -8.19 -8.06 -1.96
N LEU A 37 -8.02 -7.84 -3.25
CA LEU A 37 -7.98 -8.92 -4.25
C LEU A 37 -6.70 -9.75 -4.14
N ARG A 38 -5.54 -9.12 -3.86
CA ARG A 38 -4.27 -9.82 -3.62
C ARG A 38 -4.35 -10.72 -2.40
N ALA A 39 -4.96 -10.25 -1.31
CA ALA A 39 -5.17 -11.08 -0.13
C ALA A 39 -6.17 -12.24 -0.38
N LEU A 40 -7.14 -12.05 -1.29
CA LEU A 40 -8.09 -13.11 -1.64
C LEU A 40 -7.46 -14.21 -2.49
N ASP A 41 -6.84 -13.86 -3.62
CA ASP A 41 -6.47 -14.84 -4.67
C ASP A 41 -5.00 -14.80 -5.10
N GLY A 42 -4.15 -14.05 -4.39
CA GLY A 42 -2.71 -14.08 -4.62
C GLY A 42 -2.37 -13.62 -6.04
N ASP A 43 -1.68 -14.46 -6.80
CA ASP A 43 -1.32 -14.19 -8.20
C ASP A 43 -2.52 -14.25 -9.16
N ALA A 44 -3.59 -14.95 -8.78
CA ALA A 44 -4.79 -15.09 -9.61
C ALA A 44 -5.78 -13.92 -9.45
N TRP A 45 -5.42 -12.88 -8.69
CA TRP A 45 -6.28 -11.73 -8.38
C TRP A 45 -6.81 -11.02 -9.63
N GLU A 46 -6.02 -10.95 -10.71
CA GLU A 46 -6.42 -10.32 -11.97
C GLU A 46 -7.64 -10.99 -12.62
N SER A 47 -7.90 -12.26 -12.30
CA SER A 47 -9.10 -12.97 -12.78
C SER A 47 -10.41 -12.35 -12.32
N LYS A 48 -10.38 -11.50 -11.28
CA LYS A 48 -11.56 -10.79 -10.75
C LYS A 48 -11.85 -9.48 -11.46
N ILE A 49 -10.87 -8.97 -12.20
CA ILE A 49 -11.04 -7.79 -13.03
C ILE A 49 -11.18 -8.22 -14.49
N ARG A 50 -11.84 -7.40 -15.30
CA ARG A 50 -11.90 -7.57 -16.75
C ARG A 50 -10.56 -7.12 -17.34
N ALA A 51 -9.48 -7.85 -17.02
CA ALA A 51 -8.10 -7.51 -17.38
C ALA A 51 -7.91 -7.31 -18.89
N GLY A 52 -8.67 -8.03 -19.73
CA GLY A 52 -8.67 -7.85 -21.19
C GLY A 52 -9.03 -6.43 -21.65
N ALA A 53 -9.79 -5.67 -20.85
CA ALA A 53 -10.10 -4.27 -21.13
C ALA A 53 -8.92 -3.32 -20.81
N ALA A 54 -8.02 -3.72 -19.91
CA ALA A 54 -6.84 -2.95 -19.50
C ALA A 54 -5.54 -3.40 -20.19
N ALA A 55 -5.47 -4.62 -20.73
CA ALA A 55 -4.30 -5.15 -21.43
C ALA A 55 -3.90 -4.27 -22.63
N ARG A 56 -4.86 -3.88 -23.48
CA ARG A 56 -4.58 -3.05 -24.66
C ARG A 56 -4.09 -1.63 -24.30
N PRO A 57 -4.72 -0.89 -23.37
CA PRO A 57 -4.17 0.38 -22.88
C PRO A 57 -2.75 0.25 -22.31
N LYS A 58 -2.50 -0.76 -21.46
CA LYS A 58 -1.18 -1.03 -20.88
C LYS A 58 -0.12 -1.32 -21.95
N ASP A 59 -0.43 -2.22 -22.88
CA ASP A 59 0.49 -2.58 -23.97
C ASP A 59 0.80 -1.37 -24.87
N ASN A 60 -0.20 -0.54 -25.16
CA ASN A 60 -0.01 0.68 -25.94
C ASN A 60 0.89 1.68 -25.22
N ASP A 61 0.69 1.88 -23.92
CA ASP A 61 1.50 2.77 -23.10
C ASP A 61 2.96 2.28 -23.03
N LYS A 62 3.19 0.99 -22.75
CA LYS A 62 4.55 0.42 -22.70
C LYS A 62 5.26 0.39 -24.06
N ARG A 63 4.53 0.45 -25.18
CA ARG A 63 5.11 0.64 -26.52
C ARG A 63 5.59 2.06 -26.77
N MET A 64 5.08 3.06 -26.04
CA MET A 64 5.50 4.46 -26.16
C MET A 64 6.80 4.71 -25.41
N THR A 65 7.90 4.12 -25.89
CA THR A 65 9.23 4.19 -25.25
C THR A 65 9.79 5.61 -25.09
N HIS A 66 9.24 6.60 -25.81
CA HIS A 66 9.61 8.01 -25.73
C HIS A 66 8.84 8.80 -24.64
N MET A 67 7.80 8.21 -24.04
CA MET A 67 7.02 8.77 -22.94
C MET A 67 6.74 7.67 -21.90
N PRO A 68 7.79 7.08 -21.30
CA PRO A 68 7.60 5.98 -20.36
C PRO A 68 6.88 6.45 -19.11
N THR A 69 5.90 5.66 -18.66
CA THR A 69 5.19 5.85 -17.41
C THR A 69 5.65 4.81 -16.38
N PRO A 70 5.68 5.15 -15.08
CA PRO A 70 6.01 4.20 -14.02
C PRO A 70 4.92 3.13 -13.83
N GLU A 71 3.66 3.44 -14.12
CA GLU A 71 2.51 2.57 -13.88
C GLU A 71 2.63 1.22 -14.60
N ASP A 72 2.63 0.13 -13.85
CA ASP A 72 2.72 -1.24 -14.38
C ASP A 72 1.54 -2.13 -13.92
N ASP A 73 0.77 -1.73 -12.92
CA ASP A 73 -0.40 -2.49 -12.49
C ASP A 73 -1.53 -2.37 -13.51
N VAL A 74 -2.20 -3.48 -13.83
CA VAL A 74 -3.42 -3.51 -14.65
C VAL A 74 -4.50 -2.58 -14.07
N LEU A 75 -4.56 -2.45 -12.74
CA LEU A 75 -5.46 -1.53 -12.08
C LEU A 75 -5.18 -0.06 -12.40
N SER A 76 -3.99 0.34 -12.86
CA SER A 76 -3.75 1.72 -13.30
C SER A 76 -4.45 2.02 -14.63
N PHE A 77 -4.87 0.99 -15.39
CA PHE A 77 -5.47 1.11 -16.72
C PHE A 77 -6.98 0.82 -16.77
N ILE A 78 -7.60 0.34 -15.69
CA ILE A 78 -9.06 0.12 -15.66
C ILE A 78 -9.83 1.42 -15.40
N GLN A 79 -11.11 1.46 -15.74
CA GLN A 79 -11.98 2.61 -15.47
C GLN A 79 -12.68 2.52 -14.11
N LEU A 80 -13.17 3.64 -13.59
CA LEU A 80 -13.98 3.67 -12.36
C LEU A 80 -15.21 2.75 -12.41
N SER A 81 -15.80 2.55 -13.58
CA SER A 81 -16.91 1.60 -13.78
C SER A 81 -16.52 0.16 -13.44
N GLU A 82 -15.29 -0.23 -13.74
CA GLU A 82 -14.76 -1.55 -13.44
C GLU A 82 -14.44 -1.69 -11.94
N LEU A 83 -13.84 -0.66 -11.32
CA LEU A 83 -13.64 -0.62 -9.86
C LEU A 83 -14.97 -0.76 -9.11
N ARG A 84 -16.01 -0.03 -9.56
CA ARG A 84 -17.37 -0.15 -9.02
C ARG A 84 -17.88 -1.58 -9.11
N ARG A 85 -17.77 -2.21 -10.28
CA ARG A 85 -18.22 -3.59 -10.51
C ARG A 85 -17.55 -4.56 -9.53
N VAL A 86 -16.23 -4.49 -9.43
CA VAL A 86 -15.43 -5.34 -8.53
C VAL A 86 -15.86 -5.16 -7.07
N VAL A 87 -16.03 -3.92 -6.62
CA VAL A 87 -16.47 -3.64 -5.24
C VAL A 87 -17.87 -4.20 -4.98
N SER A 88 -18.82 -4.01 -5.91
CA SER A 88 -20.19 -4.55 -5.76
C SER A 88 -20.23 -6.09 -5.79
N GLU A 89 -19.48 -6.74 -6.68
CA GLU A 89 -19.45 -8.21 -6.79
C GLU A 89 -18.73 -8.89 -5.61
N HIS A 90 -17.77 -8.18 -4.99
CA HIS A 90 -16.97 -8.68 -3.87
C HIS A 90 -17.19 -7.85 -2.59
N TRP A 91 -18.42 -7.43 -2.33
CA TRP A 91 -18.76 -6.49 -1.24
C TRP A 91 -18.19 -6.87 0.13
N LYS A 92 -18.20 -8.17 0.46
CA LYS A 92 -17.66 -8.70 1.72
C LYS A 92 -16.21 -8.27 1.98
N LEU A 93 -15.41 -8.07 0.94
CA LEU A 93 -14.02 -7.62 1.09
C LEU A 93 -13.91 -6.16 1.56
N PHE A 94 -14.93 -5.35 1.30
CA PHE A 94 -14.90 -3.89 1.43
C PHE A 94 -15.83 -3.33 2.51
N GLU A 95 -16.80 -4.13 2.99
CA GLU A 95 -17.85 -3.67 3.91
C GLU A 95 -17.32 -3.13 5.25
N ALA A 96 -16.12 -3.55 5.68
CA ALA A 96 -15.46 -3.01 6.86
C ALA A 96 -14.93 -1.57 6.66
N TYR A 97 -14.73 -1.16 5.41
CA TYR A 97 -14.12 0.12 5.04
C TYR A 97 -15.12 1.10 4.45
N LEU A 98 -16.10 0.62 3.68
CA LEU A 98 -17.03 1.47 2.93
C LEU A 98 -18.37 1.66 3.67
N PRO A 99 -19.14 2.71 3.34
CA PRO A 99 -20.52 2.86 3.79
C PRO A 99 -21.39 1.66 3.37
N PRO A 100 -22.60 1.46 3.96
CA PRO A 100 -23.50 0.38 3.54
C PRO A 100 -23.71 0.33 2.03
N GLN A 101 -23.76 -0.88 1.45
CA GLN A 101 -23.71 -1.09 0.00
C GLN A 101 -24.70 -0.22 -0.79
N SER A 102 -25.96 -0.14 -0.33
CA SER A 102 -26.99 0.66 -0.99
C SER A 102 -26.66 2.17 -1.01
N LEU A 103 -26.07 2.68 0.07
CA LEU A 103 -25.64 4.07 0.16
C LEU A 103 -24.38 4.32 -0.68
N TRP A 104 -23.45 3.37 -0.67
CA TRP A 104 -22.25 3.40 -1.50
C TRP A 104 -22.62 3.47 -2.99
N GLU A 105 -23.48 2.58 -3.47
CA GLU A 105 -23.90 2.51 -4.87
C GLU A 105 -24.59 3.79 -5.32
N ALA A 106 -25.54 4.31 -4.51
CA ALA A 106 -26.24 5.55 -4.80
C ALA A 106 -25.29 6.76 -4.88
N LYS A 107 -24.36 6.91 -3.92
CA LYS A 107 -23.41 8.03 -3.92
C LYS A 107 -22.39 7.91 -5.05
N LEU A 108 -21.98 6.69 -5.38
CA LEU A 108 -21.02 6.46 -6.45
C LEU A 108 -21.60 6.76 -7.84
N ASP A 109 -22.91 6.57 -8.04
CA ASP A 109 -23.61 7.03 -9.26
C ASP A 109 -23.51 8.55 -9.43
N GLU A 110 -23.68 9.33 -8.37
CA GLU A 110 -23.51 10.78 -8.40
C GLU A 110 -22.07 11.17 -8.75
N VAL A 111 -21.09 10.54 -8.09
CA VAL A 111 -19.66 10.79 -8.36
C VAL A 111 -19.29 10.42 -9.79
N TYR A 112 -19.85 9.33 -10.33
CA TYR A 112 -19.63 8.92 -11.71
C TYR A 112 -20.15 9.97 -12.70
N ALA A 113 -21.32 10.57 -12.44
CA ALA A 113 -21.84 11.66 -13.25
C ALA A 113 -20.93 12.90 -13.21
N ILE A 114 -20.42 13.27 -12.03
CA ILE A 114 -19.46 14.38 -11.86
C ILE A 114 -18.17 14.10 -12.65
N ARG A 115 -17.60 12.90 -12.48
CA ARG A 115 -16.39 12.44 -13.16
C ARG A 115 -16.53 12.52 -14.68
N ASN A 116 -17.68 12.12 -15.22
CA ASN A 116 -17.94 12.19 -16.66
C ASN A 116 -17.98 13.63 -17.18
N ARG A 117 -18.47 14.60 -16.41
CA ARG A 117 -18.41 16.02 -16.82
C ARG A 117 -16.97 16.49 -16.92
N VAL A 118 -16.16 16.22 -15.89
CA VAL A 118 -14.73 16.58 -15.86
C VAL A 118 -13.95 15.93 -17.00
N ALA A 119 -14.11 14.62 -17.20
CA ALA A 119 -13.39 13.87 -18.23
C ALA A 119 -13.74 14.29 -19.67
N HIS A 120 -14.91 14.89 -19.87
CA HIS A 120 -15.36 15.40 -21.17
C HIS A 120 -15.28 16.92 -21.27
N PHE A 121 -14.51 17.58 -20.39
CA PHE A 121 -14.31 19.03 -20.38
C PHE A 121 -15.62 19.85 -20.38
N ARG A 122 -16.65 19.35 -19.69
CA ARG A 122 -17.95 20.02 -19.56
C ARG A 122 -17.98 20.88 -18.31
N SER A 123 -18.81 21.92 -18.33
CA SER A 123 -19.07 22.74 -17.14
C SER A 123 -19.63 21.90 -15.99
N LEU A 124 -19.17 22.20 -14.78
CA LEU A 124 -19.69 21.59 -13.56
C LEU A 124 -21.04 22.18 -13.18
N HIS A 125 -21.86 21.36 -12.54
CA HIS A 125 -23.00 21.87 -11.78
C HIS A 125 -22.49 22.50 -10.48
N ARG A 126 -23.18 23.55 -9.99
CA ARG A 126 -22.79 24.28 -8.77
C ARG A 126 -22.63 23.40 -7.52
N ASP A 127 -23.31 22.26 -7.49
CA ASP A 127 -23.31 21.31 -6.36
C ASP A 127 -22.31 20.15 -6.54
N ASP A 128 -21.62 20.04 -7.68
CA ASP A 128 -20.75 18.89 -7.97
C ASP A 128 -19.58 18.80 -6.97
N LEU A 129 -18.84 19.89 -6.79
CA LEU A 129 -17.70 19.93 -5.87
C LEU A 129 -18.13 19.73 -4.40
N PRO A 130 -19.17 20.41 -3.86
CA PRO A 130 -19.69 20.13 -2.53
C PRO A 130 -20.11 18.67 -2.31
N ARG A 131 -20.81 18.05 -3.27
CA ARG A 131 -21.21 16.63 -3.18
C ARG A 131 -20.01 15.70 -3.16
N LEU A 132 -19.02 15.94 -4.03
CA LEU A 132 -17.79 15.14 -4.05
C LEU A 132 -17.02 15.26 -2.74
N LYS A 133 -16.87 16.47 -2.20
CA LYS A 133 -16.22 16.68 -0.89
C LYS A 133 -16.95 15.97 0.25
N GLN A 134 -18.29 16.04 0.25
CA GLN A 134 -19.10 15.33 1.24
C GLN A 134 -18.90 13.81 1.13
N PHE A 135 -18.97 13.27 -0.09
CA PHE A 135 -18.72 11.85 -0.34
C PHE A 135 -17.35 11.42 0.18
N LEU A 136 -16.29 12.17 -0.16
CA LEU A 136 -14.94 11.87 0.29
C LEU A 136 -14.78 11.94 1.81
N ARG A 137 -15.43 12.92 2.47
CA ARG A 137 -15.46 13.00 3.93
C ARG A 137 -16.11 11.77 4.57
N ASP A 138 -17.17 11.24 3.95
CA ASP A 138 -17.84 10.03 4.44
C ASP A 138 -16.97 8.77 4.27
N LEU A 139 -16.01 8.78 3.35
CA LEU A 139 -15.07 7.67 3.13
C LEU A 139 -13.79 7.77 3.97
N ASP A 140 -13.48 8.95 4.51
CA ASP A 140 -12.20 9.27 5.13
C ASP A 140 -11.81 8.28 6.24
N ALA A 141 -12.74 8.01 7.17
CA ALA A 141 -12.54 7.03 8.23
C ALA A 141 -12.34 5.60 7.69
N GLY A 142 -12.98 5.27 6.57
CA GLY A 142 -12.84 3.98 5.90
C GLY A 142 -11.43 3.74 5.36
N PHE A 143 -10.88 4.75 4.66
CA PHE A 143 -9.52 4.70 4.14
C PHE A 143 -8.46 4.76 5.25
N TRP A 144 -8.75 5.51 6.32
CA TRP A 144 -7.93 5.46 7.53
C TRP A 144 -7.88 4.05 8.13
N ARG A 145 -9.04 3.40 8.34
CA ARG A 145 -9.10 2.01 8.83
C ARG A 145 -8.37 1.04 7.90
N PHE A 146 -8.50 1.23 6.59
CA PHE A 146 -7.79 0.41 5.61
C PHE A 146 -6.27 0.52 5.75
N CYS A 147 -5.73 1.74 5.78
CA CYS A 147 -4.29 1.94 5.89
C CYS A 147 -3.73 1.49 7.24
N THR A 148 -4.45 1.76 8.34
CA THR A 148 -3.99 1.36 9.67
C THR A 148 -4.07 -0.15 9.87
N ALA A 149 -5.11 -0.83 9.34
CA ALA A 149 -5.16 -2.29 9.32
C ALA A 149 -4.03 -2.89 8.47
N TYR A 150 -3.66 -2.25 7.36
CA TYR A 150 -2.53 -2.65 6.54
C TYR A 150 -1.17 -2.49 7.24
N ASN A 151 -1.09 -1.68 8.30
CA ASN A 151 0.12 -1.42 9.08
C ASN A 151 0.04 -1.99 10.51
N ASP A 152 -0.89 -2.91 10.77
CA ASP A 152 -1.08 -3.59 12.06
C ASP A 152 -0.78 -5.09 11.93
N PRO A 153 0.46 -5.49 11.57
CA PRO A 153 0.83 -6.89 11.52
C PRO A 153 0.75 -7.52 12.91
N ARG A 154 0.34 -8.78 12.96
CA ARG A 154 0.18 -9.55 14.19
C ARG A 154 1.00 -10.83 14.13
N PRO A 155 1.66 -11.23 15.22
CA PRO A 155 2.38 -12.48 15.24
C PRO A 155 1.42 -13.68 15.25
N VAL A 156 1.84 -14.76 14.61
CA VAL A 156 1.29 -16.09 14.93
C VAL A 156 1.92 -16.56 16.23
N LEU A 157 1.09 -16.92 17.21
CA LEU A 157 1.51 -17.38 18.53
C LEU A 157 0.83 -18.71 18.87
N PRO A 158 1.58 -19.74 19.28
CA PRO A 158 3.04 -19.89 19.17
C PRO A 158 3.58 -19.73 17.74
N GLN A 159 4.76 -19.13 17.57
CA GLN A 159 5.39 -18.95 16.25
C GLN A 159 5.71 -20.28 15.54
N SER A 160 5.81 -21.38 16.29
CA SER A 160 6.00 -22.73 15.76
C SER A 160 4.81 -23.27 14.98
N ASP A 161 3.64 -22.66 15.14
CA ASP A 161 2.37 -23.21 14.65
C ASP A 161 2.07 -22.78 13.21
N ASP A 162 2.81 -21.82 12.67
CA ASP A 162 2.81 -21.50 11.24
C ASP A 162 4.16 -21.86 10.60
N PRO A 163 4.17 -22.64 9.50
CA PRO A 163 5.40 -23.19 8.95
C PRO A 163 6.32 -22.12 8.37
N VAL A 164 5.77 -21.06 7.76
CA VAL A 164 6.58 -19.95 7.21
C VAL A 164 7.20 -19.15 8.34
N VAL A 165 6.40 -18.77 9.35
CA VAL A 165 6.92 -18.02 10.52
C VAL A 165 8.01 -18.83 11.23
N LYS A 166 7.79 -20.13 11.43
CA LYS A 166 8.76 -21.05 12.03
C LYS A 166 10.07 -21.11 11.23
N HIS A 167 10.00 -21.13 9.91
CA HIS A 167 11.19 -21.21 9.03
C HIS A 167 12.14 -20.03 9.24
N PHE A 168 11.60 -18.82 9.40
CA PHE A 168 12.39 -17.60 9.57
C PHE A 168 12.66 -17.21 11.04
N LEU A 169 12.22 -18.03 12.00
CA LEU A 169 12.35 -17.72 13.43
C LEU A 169 13.80 -17.50 13.88
N ALA A 170 14.75 -18.23 13.28
CA ALA A 170 16.18 -18.07 13.58
C ALA A 170 16.77 -16.72 13.13
N LEU A 171 16.08 -16.02 12.23
CA LEU A 171 16.49 -14.70 11.74
C LEU A 171 15.86 -13.54 12.53
N ASP A 172 14.88 -13.83 13.40
CA ASP A 172 14.24 -12.85 14.26
C ASP A 172 14.99 -12.74 15.59
N LEU A 173 15.82 -11.69 15.71
CA LEU A 173 16.61 -11.44 16.92
C LEU A 173 15.77 -11.09 18.15
N PHE A 174 14.49 -10.76 17.96
CA PHE A 174 13.56 -10.41 19.03
C PHE A 174 12.25 -11.18 18.87
N ALA A 175 12.35 -12.50 18.67
CA ALA A 175 11.21 -13.39 18.54
C ALA A 175 10.24 -13.30 19.74
N TRP A 176 8.98 -13.64 19.48
CA TRP A 176 7.95 -13.72 20.51
C TRP A 176 8.15 -14.98 21.36
N THR A 177 8.38 -14.78 22.66
CA THR A 177 8.59 -15.85 23.62
C THR A 177 7.47 -15.85 24.65
N GLU A 178 6.97 -17.03 25.01
CA GLU A 178 5.99 -17.19 26.07
C GLU A 178 6.66 -16.94 27.44
N VAL A 179 6.22 -15.90 28.15
CA VAL A 179 6.77 -15.50 29.45
C VAL A 179 5.92 -15.97 30.63
N ALA A 180 4.66 -16.30 30.37
CA ALA A 180 3.70 -16.92 31.26
C ALA A 180 2.61 -17.58 30.42
N ASP A 181 1.73 -18.39 31.02
CA ASP A 181 0.63 -19.07 30.31
C ASP A 181 -0.12 -18.12 29.38
N LYS A 182 0.00 -18.36 28.07
CA LYS A 182 -0.60 -17.59 26.96
C LYS A 182 -0.23 -16.11 26.93
N THR A 183 0.85 -15.74 27.59
CA THR A 183 1.37 -14.37 27.65
C THR A 183 2.71 -14.32 26.93
N TRP A 184 2.79 -13.48 25.91
CA TRP A 184 3.93 -13.44 25.00
C TRP A 184 4.59 -12.05 25.04
N ALA A 185 5.90 -12.03 24.93
CA ALA A 185 6.68 -10.80 24.80
C ALA A 185 7.79 -10.99 23.77
N ARG A 186 8.17 -9.92 23.07
CA ARG A 186 9.40 -9.92 22.26
C ARG A 186 10.60 -9.89 23.19
N ILE A 187 11.30 -11.01 23.28
CA ILE A 187 12.50 -11.16 24.11
C ILE A 187 13.59 -11.71 23.21
N GLY A 188 14.75 -11.06 23.25
CA GLY A 188 15.89 -11.53 22.49
C GLY A 188 17.17 -10.83 22.89
N HIS A 189 18.28 -11.49 22.56
CA HIS A 189 19.61 -10.92 22.68
C HIS A 189 20.20 -10.86 21.28
N ALA A 190 20.41 -9.65 20.79
CA ALA A 190 21.01 -9.44 19.49
C ALA A 190 22.52 -9.28 19.65
N ASP A 191 23.31 -10.22 19.11
CA ASP A 191 24.77 -10.09 19.03
C ASP A 191 25.12 -8.70 18.46
N PRO A 192 25.98 -7.90 19.11
CA PRO A 192 26.44 -6.61 18.58
C PRO A 192 27.03 -6.70 17.15
N ASN A 193 27.55 -7.87 16.77
CA ASN A 193 28.09 -8.13 15.43
C ASN A 193 26.99 -8.46 14.41
N GLU A 194 25.78 -8.78 14.85
CA GLU A 194 24.68 -9.10 13.94
C GLU A 194 24.25 -7.83 13.21
N ARG A 195 24.46 -7.80 11.90
CA ARG A 195 24.29 -6.58 11.09
C ARG A 195 22.88 -6.42 10.53
N PHE A 196 22.00 -7.38 10.79
CA PHE A 196 20.76 -7.53 10.05
C PHE A 196 19.78 -8.42 10.80
N ALA A 197 18.47 -8.26 10.58
CA ALA A 197 17.51 -9.29 10.93
C ALA A 197 16.23 -9.26 10.11
N VAL A 198 15.48 -10.36 10.18
CA VAL A 198 14.20 -10.57 9.50
C VAL A 198 13.13 -10.83 10.55
N THR A 199 11.98 -10.19 10.39
CA THR A 199 10.77 -10.50 11.16
C THR A 199 9.67 -10.84 10.17
N VAL A 200 8.95 -11.92 10.44
CA VAL A 200 7.78 -12.36 9.66
C VAL A 200 6.57 -12.37 10.57
N GLU A 201 5.62 -11.49 10.28
CA GLU A 201 4.33 -11.39 10.95
C GLU A 201 3.20 -11.51 9.91
N VAL A 202 1.94 -11.35 10.33
CA VAL A 202 0.78 -11.57 9.46
C VAL A 202 -0.18 -10.40 9.54
N LEU A 203 -0.52 -9.82 8.40
CA LEU A 203 -1.65 -8.91 8.25
C LEU A 203 -2.92 -9.74 8.01
N SER A 204 -3.98 -9.45 8.77
CA SER A 204 -5.29 -10.07 8.62
C SER A 204 -6.27 -9.06 8.04
N MET A 205 -6.91 -9.42 6.93
CA MET A 205 -8.02 -8.62 6.41
C MET A 205 -9.24 -8.77 7.36
N PRO A 206 -10.09 -7.74 7.52
CA PRO A 206 -11.24 -7.78 8.44
C PRO A 206 -12.28 -8.85 8.13
N TRP A 207 -12.37 -9.28 6.87
CA TRP A 207 -13.31 -10.31 6.42
C TRP A 207 -12.75 -11.74 6.57
N ALA A 208 -11.47 -11.88 6.93
CA ALA A 208 -10.81 -13.15 7.13
C ALA A 208 -11.11 -13.72 8.52
N THR A 209 -11.11 -15.05 8.64
CA THR A 209 -11.26 -15.73 9.92
C THR A 209 -9.91 -16.30 10.33
N TRP A 210 -9.35 -15.81 11.44
CA TRP A 210 -8.04 -16.22 11.92
C TRP A 210 -8.03 -17.71 12.27
N SER A 211 -7.17 -18.47 11.60
CA SER A 211 -6.88 -19.86 11.95
C SER A 211 -5.42 -20.19 11.63
N VAL A 212 -4.79 -21.03 12.43
CA VAL A 212 -3.35 -21.35 12.34
C VAL A 212 -3.20 -22.83 11.95
N PRO A 213 -2.29 -23.21 11.03
CA PRO A 213 -1.35 -22.36 10.29
C PRO A 213 -2.06 -21.44 9.30
N VAL A 214 -1.60 -20.18 9.14
CA VAL A 214 -2.21 -19.26 8.17
C VAL A 214 -1.81 -19.61 6.74
N ALA A 215 -0.64 -20.22 6.54
CA ALA A 215 -0.12 -20.63 5.24
C ALA A 215 -1.20 -21.25 4.33
N GLY A 216 -1.35 -20.71 3.11
CA GLY A 216 -2.34 -21.16 2.13
C GLY A 216 -3.76 -20.60 2.31
N GLN A 217 -4.05 -19.87 3.39
CA GLN A 217 -5.37 -19.27 3.60
C GLN A 217 -5.56 -17.95 2.86
N GLN A 218 -6.83 -17.64 2.56
CA GLN A 218 -7.25 -16.37 1.98
C GLN A 218 -7.44 -15.30 3.05
N GLY A 219 -7.21 -14.05 2.68
CA GLY A 219 -7.44 -12.88 3.53
C GLY A 219 -6.29 -12.56 4.48
N PHE A 220 -5.13 -13.17 4.26
CA PHE A 220 -3.93 -12.88 5.01
C PHE A 220 -2.77 -12.51 4.07
N LEU A 221 -1.89 -11.63 4.54
CA LEU A 221 -0.61 -11.33 3.91
C LEU A 221 0.50 -11.59 4.94
N TYR A 222 1.57 -12.28 4.55
CA TYR A 222 2.79 -12.25 5.34
C TYR A 222 3.38 -10.85 5.25
N ASP A 223 3.67 -10.26 6.40
CA ASP A 223 4.38 -9.00 6.54
C ASP A 223 5.82 -9.29 6.89
N VAL A 224 6.73 -9.05 5.95
CA VAL A 224 8.13 -9.32 6.14
C VAL A 224 8.87 -8.02 6.26
N THR A 225 9.53 -7.85 7.41
CA THR A 225 10.40 -6.72 7.67
C THR A 225 11.84 -7.18 7.76
N ILE A 226 12.65 -6.60 6.88
CA ILE A 226 14.09 -6.75 6.84
C ILE A 226 14.70 -5.46 7.40
N TYR A 227 15.53 -5.56 8.44
CA TYR A 227 16.18 -4.37 9.03
C TYR A 227 17.70 -4.50 9.14
N ALA A 228 18.40 -3.46 8.69
CA ALA A 228 19.83 -3.27 8.86
C ALA A 228 20.14 -2.72 10.26
N ARG A 229 21.13 -3.32 10.93
CA ARG A 229 21.57 -2.94 12.27
C ARG A 229 22.89 -2.16 12.26
N GLY A 230 23.08 -1.42 13.34
CA GLY A 230 24.26 -0.60 13.57
C GLY A 230 24.47 0.43 12.47
N GLN A 231 25.74 0.61 12.09
CA GLN A 231 26.15 1.53 11.03
C GLN A 231 26.11 0.84 9.66
N SER A 232 24.99 0.21 9.30
CA SER A 232 24.77 -0.39 7.98
C SER A 232 23.48 0.11 7.34
N HIS A 233 23.38 0.15 6.01
CA HIS A 233 22.17 0.53 5.29
C HIS A 233 21.92 -0.40 4.10
N LEU A 234 20.66 -0.47 3.67
CA LEU A 234 20.19 -1.28 2.56
C LEU A 234 20.32 -0.51 1.25
N ASN A 235 20.98 -1.12 0.27
CA ASN A 235 21.05 -0.57 -1.08
C ASN A 235 19.79 -0.95 -1.88
N TYR A 236 18.71 -0.18 -1.71
CA TYR A 236 17.42 -0.47 -2.37
C TYR A 236 17.50 -0.67 -3.88
N PRO A 237 18.20 0.17 -4.66
CA PRO A 237 18.33 -0.07 -6.09
C PRO A 237 18.83 -1.46 -6.46
N GLU A 238 19.83 -1.96 -5.76
CA GLU A 238 20.39 -3.29 -6.05
C GLU A 238 19.48 -4.42 -5.56
N ILE A 239 18.84 -4.26 -4.40
CA ILE A 239 17.88 -5.23 -3.89
C ILE A 239 16.73 -5.39 -4.89
N LEU A 240 16.05 -4.29 -5.22
CA LEU A 240 14.90 -4.29 -6.14
C LEU A 240 15.27 -4.77 -7.55
N ARG A 241 16.50 -4.49 -8.00
CA ARG A 241 17.00 -5.01 -9.29
C ARG A 241 17.18 -6.53 -9.24
N SER A 242 17.73 -7.05 -8.14
CA SER A 242 18.01 -8.49 -7.97
C SER A 242 16.77 -9.33 -7.71
N THR A 243 15.73 -8.77 -7.08
CA THR A 243 14.47 -9.49 -6.77
C THR A 243 13.36 -9.21 -7.78
N ARG A 244 13.65 -8.49 -8.88
CA ARG A 244 12.66 -8.02 -9.86
C ARG A 244 11.73 -9.13 -10.39
N SER A 245 12.25 -10.33 -10.62
CA SER A 245 11.45 -11.47 -11.12
C SER A 245 10.37 -11.94 -10.14
N LEU A 246 10.49 -11.58 -8.86
CA LEU A 246 9.57 -11.99 -7.81
C LEU A 246 8.51 -10.93 -7.50
N HIS A 247 8.65 -9.71 -8.02
CA HIS A 247 7.76 -8.59 -7.68
C HIS A 247 6.30 -8.86 -8.03
N GLN A 248 6.02 -9.66 -9.07
CA GLN A 248 4.66 -10.07 -9.42
C GLN A 248 3.94 -10.80 -8.26
N HIS A 249 4.68 -11.48 -7.39
CA HIS A 249 4.14 -12.24 -6.24
C HIS A 249 3.97 -11.38 -4.99
N ILE A 250 4.44 -10.13 -5.00
CA ILE A 250 4.41 -9.22 -3.86
C ILE A 250 3.25 -8.24 -4.01
N VAL A 251 2.60 -7.91 -2.90
CA VAL A 251 1.57 -6.86 -2.86
C VAL A 251 2.25 -5.49 -2.89
N HIS A 252 3.04 -5.17 -1.85
CA HIS A 252 3.82 -3.95 -1.79
C HIS A 252 5.24 -4.19 -1.27
N ILE A 253 6.18 -3.35 -1.71
CA ILE A 253 7.53 -3.19 -1.15
C ILE A 253 7.64 -1.76 -0.60
N CYS A 254 7.74 -1.62 0.71
CA CYS A 254 7.83 -0.36 1.44
C CYS A 254 9.29 -0.04 1.78
N LEU A 255 9.74 1.17 1.41
CA LEU A 255 11.07 1.70 1.70
C LEU A 255 10.98 2.72 2.84
N ASP A 256 11.92 2.65 3.80
CA ASP A 256 12.04 3.66 4.85
C ASP A 256 12.97 4.80 4.45
N GLY A 257 12.78 5.98 5.06
CA GLY A 257 13.57 7.15 4.73
C GLY A 257 15.06 7.04 5.07
N GLY A 258 15.42 6.23 6.07
CA GLY A 258 16.80 6.04 6.54
C GLY A 258 17.54 4.88 5.87
N ALA A 259 16.89 4.16 4.96
CA ALA A 259 17.40 2.96 4.33
C ALA A 259 17.90 1.89 5.31
N LYS A 260 17.23 1.81 6.45
CA LYS A 260 17.46 0.80 7.48
C LYS A 260 16.47 -0.34 7.37
N LEU A 261 15.34 -0.15 6.72
CA LEU A 261 14.23 -1.08 6.76
C LEU A 261 13.65 -1.27 5.36
N LEU A 262 13.49 -2.52 4.96
CA LEU A 262 12.76 -2.93 3.78
C LEU A 262 11.60 -3.78 4.28
N ARG A 263 10.37 -3.34 4.05
CA ARG A 263 9.18 -4.12 4.36
C ARG A 263 8.52 -4.57 3.08
N PHE A 264 8.08 -5.82 2.99
CA PHE A 264 7.30 -6.29 1.85
C PHE A 264 6.23 -7.26 2.29
N THR A 265 5.22 -7.42 1.45
CA THR A 265 4.01 -8.17 1.79
C THR A 265 3.71 -9.21 0.74
N VAL A 266 3.47 -10.45 1.18
CA VAL A 266 3.27 -11.61 0.28
C VAL A 266 1.92 -12.24 0.57
N PRO A 267 1.05 -12.51 -0.43
CA PRO A 267 -0.20 -13.19 -0.20
C PRO A 267 0.01 -14.59 0.38
N VAL A 268 -0.66 -14.87 1.51
CA VAL A 268 -0.52 -16.14 2.22
C VAL A 268 -1.07 -17.31 1.40
N CYS A 269 -2.08 -17.06 0.56
CA CYS A 269 -2.69 -18.04 -0.32
C CYS A 269 -1.79 -18.58 -1.43
N LEU A 270 -0.57 -18.02 -1.62
CA LEU A 270 0.44 -18.61 -2.51
C LEU A 270 0.99 -19.95 -1.97
N GLY A 271 0.77 -20.22 -0.69
CA GLY A 271 1.22 -21.45 -0.03
C GLY A 271 2.66 -21.37 0.49
N GLU A 272 2.94 -22.21 1.47
CA GLU A 272 4.20 -22.23 2.24
C GLU A 272 5.45 -22.20 1.34
N ALA A 273 5.59 -23.16 0.43
CA ALA A 273 6.80 -23.30 -0.38
C ALA A 273 7.11 -22.05 -1.22
N LYS A 274 6.08 -21.45 -1.82
CA LYS A 274 6.26 -20.28 -2.68
C LYS A 274 6.59 -19.03 -1.87
N VAL A 275 5.92 -18.86 -0.74
CA VAL A 275 6.20 -17.74 0.18
C VAL A 275 7.62 -17.85 0.72
N THR A 276 8.05 -19.02 1.18
CA THR A 276 9.40 -19.24 1.70
C THR A 276 10.46 -18.90 0.66
N GLU A 277 10.31 -19.38 -0.59
CA GLU A 277 11.21 -19.04 -1.71
C GLU A 277 11.34 -17.52 -1.90
N ILE A 278 10.22 -16.79 -1.86
CA ILE A 278 10.22 -15.34 -2.05
C ILE A 278 10.97 -14.65 -0.91
N ILE A 279 10.70 -15.04 0.34
CA ILE A 279 11.31 -14.40 1.51
C ILE A 279 12.82 -14.69 1.55
N GLU A 280 13.24 -15.93 1.27
CA GLU A 280 14.66 -16.30 1.19
C GLU A 280 15.39 -15.47 0.13
N ALA A 281 14.80 -15.29 -1.05
CA ALA A 281 15.40 -14.48 -2.11
C ALA A 281 15.55 -13.00 -1.70
N PHE A 282 14.60 -12.45 -0.95
CA PHE A 282 14.71 -11.09 -0.42
C PHE A 282 15.73 -10.97 0.72
N ASP A 283 15.79 -11.97 1.62
CA ASP A 283 16.82 -12.07 2.65
C ASP A 283 18.23 -12.11 2.03
N ASP A 284 18.45 -13.01 1.08
CA ASP A 284 19.71 -13.13 0.34
C ASP A 284 20.07 -11.83 -0.39
N ALA A 285 19.12 -11.23 -1.11
CA ALA A 285 19.33 -9.96 -1.79
C ALA A 285 19.72 -8.85 -0.82
N ALA A 286 19.05 -8.77 0.33
CA ALA A 286 19.34 -7.76 1.34
C ALA A 286 20.71 -7.98 2.01
N ARG A 287 21.07 -9.22 2.35
CA ARG A 287 22.39 -9.57 2.88
C ARG A 287 23.51 -9.19 1.92
N ASN A 288 23.36 -9.53 0.64
CA ASN A 288 24.35 -9.22 -0.40
C ASN A 288 24.47 -7.73 -0.71
N ASN A 289 23.45 -6.93 -0.36
CA ASN A 289 23.38 -5.50 -0.64
C ASN A 289 23.38 -4.63 0.62
N LEU A 290 23.85 -5.18 1.74
CA LEU A 290 24.06 -4.46 2.97
C LEU A 290 25.39 -3.69 2.91
N ARG A 291 25.32 -2.36 3.01
CA ARG A 291 26.50 -1.49 2.94
C ARG A 291 26.89 -1.00 4.34
N PRO A 292 28.18 -1.00 4.69
CA PRO A 292 28.64 -0.33 5.90
C PRO A 292 28.55 1.20 5.74
N GLY A 293 28.47 1.90 6.87
CA GLY A 293 28.37 3.35 6.96
C GLY A 293 26.95 3.87 7.16
N LEU A 294 26.88 5.15 7.54
CA LEU A 294 25.65 5.93 7.51
C LEU A 294 25.24 6.17 6.06
N ASP A 295 23.94 6.06 5.81
CA ASP A 295 23.38 6.56 4.56
C ASP A 295 23.44 8.09 4.58
N VAL A 296 24.08 8.68 3.57
CA VAL A 296 24.31 10.14 3.45
C VAL A 296 23.37 10.75 2.39
N ARG A 297 22.34 10.01 1.96
CA ARG A 297 21.34 10.54 1.03
C ARG A 297 20.60 11.74 1.62
N PRO A 298 20.23 12.73 0.79
CA PRO A 298 19.47 13.88 1.25
C PRO A 298 18.05 13.48 1.66
N ASP A 299 17.43 14.27 2.53
CA ASP A 299 16.04 14.09 2.93
C ASP A 299 15.12 14.02 1.70
N GLY A 300 14.21 13.04 1.70
CA GLY A 300 13.29 12.81 0.59
C GLY A 300 13.88 12.05 -0.60
N ALA A 301 15.18 11.73 -0.63
CA ALA A 301 15.78 10.97 -1.73
C ALA A 301 15.13 9.59 -1.93
N VAL A 302 14.79 8.89 -0.84
CA VAL A 302 14.11 7.59 -0.92
C VAL A 302 12.70 7.75 -1.50
N GLN A 303 11.98 8.81 -1.11
CA GLN A 303 10.66 9.09 -1.69
C GLN A 303 10.78 9.37 -3.19
N ALA A 304 11.68 10.27 -3.59
CA ALA A 304 11.92 10.58 -4.99
C ALA A 304 12.33 9.35 -5.80
N TYR A 305 13.10 8.44 -5.20
CA TYR A 305 13.42 7.15 -5.83
C TYR A 305 12.18 6.27 -5.99
N ALA A 306 11.39 6.09 -4.94
CA ALA A 306 10.16 5.31 -4.99
C ALA A 306 9.16 5.83 -6.04
N ASP A 307 9.05 7.15 -6.20
CA ASP A 307 8.16 7.79 -7.18
C ASP A 307 8.55 7.50 -8.65
N THR A 308 9.77 7.00 -8.90
CA THR A 308 10.22 6.55 -10.23
C THR A 308 9.94 5.07 -10.50
N LEU A 309 9.48 4.34 -9.49
CA LEU A 309 9.23 2.91 -9.55
C LEU A 309 7.74 2.60 -9.74
N PRO A 310 7.41 1.35 -10.12
CA PRO A 310 6.01 0.93 -10.19
C PRO A 310 5.28 1.16 -8.86
N GLU A 311 3.97 1.33 -8.96
CA GLU A 311 3.04 1.70 -7.89
C GLU A 311 3.01 0.75 -6.69
N TYR A 312 3.52 -0.48 -6.85
CA TYR A 312 3.68 -1.43 -5.74
C TYR A 312 4.92 -1.16 -4.87
N VAL A 313 5.84 -0.28 -5.31
CA VAL A 313 6.96 0.18 -4.49
C VAL A 313 6.59 1.49 -3.81
N LEU A 314 6.53 1.47 -2.49
CA LEU A 314 6.02 2.56 -1.68
C LEU A 314 7.17 3.29 -0.98
N GLY A 315 7.24 4.60 -1.20
CA GLY A 315 8.13 5.48 -0.45
C GLY A 315 7.63 5.79 0.97
N PRO A 316 8.48 6.39 1.81
CA PRO A 316 8.19 6.63 3.23
C PRO A 316 7.04 7.62 3.50
N GLN A 317 6.59 8.38 2.50
CA GLN A 317 5.46 9.32 2.63
C GLN A 317 4.11 8.69 2.24
N ASN A 318 4.09 7.42 1.82
CA ASN A 318 2.84 6.74 1.50
C ASN A 318 2.15 6.26 2.79
N PRO A 319 0.87 6.58 3.04
CA PRO A 319 0.19 6.12 4.27
C PRO A 319 0.21 4.59 4.50
N LEU A 320 0.31 3.78 3.44
CA LEU A 320 0.47 2.32 3.55
C LEU A 320 1.87 1.86 4.03
N SER A 321 2.81 2.79 4.26
CA SER A 321 4.13 2.46 4.81
C SER A 321 4.32 2.88 6.26
N PHE A 322 3.48 3.78 6.80
CA PHE A 322 3.73 4.37 8.13
C PHE A 322 2.49 4.61 9.00
N LEU A 323 1.27 4.68 8.44
CA LEU A 323 0.12 5.14 9.20
C LEU A 323 -0.37 4.05 10.17
N THR A 324 -0.32 4.32 11.48
CA THR A 324 -0.76 3.38 12.53
C THR A 324 -2.08 3.82 13.18
N PRO A 325 -2.80 2.92 13.90
CA PRO A 325 -4.05 3.27 14.59
C PRO A 325 -3.94 4.44 15.59
N GLY A 326 -2.73 4.76 16.07
CA GLY A 326 -2.48 5.90 16.95
C GLY A 326 -2.31 7.25 16.24
N MET A 327 -2.31 7.27 14.91
CA MET A 327 -2.09 8.47 14.09
C MET A 327 -3.41 8.94 13.46
N PRO A 328 -4.17 9.84 14.10
CA PRO A 328 -5.36 10.42 13.46
C PRO A 328 -4.93 11.25 12.25
N CYS A 329 -5.48 10.94 11.08
CA CYS A 329 -5.26 11.72 9.86
C CYS A 329 -6.53 11.78 9.02
N ALA A 330 -6.63 12.82 8.18
CA ALA A 330 -7.64 12.93 7.15
C ALA A 330 -6.99 12.76 5.77
N PHE A 331 -7.53 11.84 4.97
CA PHE A 331 -7.04 11.56 3.62
C PHE A 331 -7.53 12.61 2.64
N PHE A 332 -8.82 12.93 2.68
CA PHE A 332 -9.47 13.73 1.64
C PHE A 332 -9.77 15.17 2.03
N GLN A 333 -9.45 15.55 3.26
CA GLN A 333 -9.44 16.96 3.64
C GLN A 333 -8.19 17.57 3.05
N GLY A 334 -8.32 18.20 1.87
CA GLY A 334 -7.23 18.98 1.27
C GLY A 334 -6.68 19.92 2.33
N ALA A 335 -5.36 20.05 2.40
CA ALA A 335 -4.69 20.87 3.41
C ALA A 335 -5.36 22.25 3.44
N ALA A 336 -6.25 22.45 4.42
CA ALA A 336 -6.67 23.79 4.76
C ALA A 336 -5.35 24.49 5.07
N ARG A 337 -5.07 25.58 4.37
CA ARG A 337 -3.98 26.48 4.75
C ARG A 337 -4.34 27.09 6.11
N THR A 338 -4.26 26.31 7.16
CA THR A 338 -3.99 26.79 8.50
C THR A 338 -2.48 26.83 8.56
N SER A 339 -1.95 28.04 8.36
CA SER A 339 -0.71 28.44 9.00
C SER A 339 -0.74 27.90 10.43
N GLU A 340 0.30 27.13 10.77
CA GLU A 340 0.49 26.40 12.04
C GLU A 340 -0.16 25.00 12.08
N THR A 341 0.73 24.00 12.05
CA THR A 341 0.54 22.63 12.59
C THR A 341 -0.22 21.61 11.72
N ALA A 342 0.29 21.32 10.53
CA ALA A 342 0.22 19.97 9.96
C ALA A 342 1.66 19.50 9.66
N LEU A 343 2.46 19.38 10.72
CA LEU A 343 3.69 18.61 10.64
C LEU A 343 3.26 17.15 10.57
N PHE A 344 3.37 16.55 9.38
CA PHE A 344 3.58 15.11 9.29
C PHE A 344 4.68 14.77 10.28
N PRO A 345 4.46 13.85 11.24
CA PRO A 345 5.52 13.47 12.14
C PRO A 345 6.65 12.91 11.27
N GLN A 346 7.78 13.62 11.25
CA GLN A 346 9.04 13.00 10.84
C GLN A 346 9.15 11.74 11.67
N ALA A 347 9.20 10.58 11.01
CA ALA A 347 9.35 9.29 11.65
C ALA A 347 10.50 9.42 12.66
N GLY A 348 10.13 9.42 13.94
CA GLY A 348 11.07 9.55 15.03
C GLY A 348 12.04 8.38 14.95
N ARG A 349 13.33 8.69 14.95
CA ARG A 349 14.38 7.70 15.22
C ARG A 349 14.04 7.02 16.54
N LEU A 350 13.74 5.73 16.48
CA LEU A 350 13.96 4.80 17.59
C LEU A 350 15.18 3.96 17.26
#